data_AF-C1DNF4-F1
#
_entry.id   AF-C1DNF4-F1
#
_cell.length_a   1.000
_cell.length_b   1.000
_cell.length_c   1.000
_cell.angle_alpha   90.00
_cell.angle_beta   90.00
_cell.angle_gamma   90.00
#
_symmetry.space_group_name_H-M   'P 1'
#
loop_
_entity.id
_entity.type
_entity.pdbx_description
1 polymer ?
#
loop_
_entity_poly.entity_id
_entity_poly.type
_entity_poly.pdbx_seq_one_letter_code
_entity_poly.pdbx_strand_id
1 'polypeptide(L)'
;MVSGASQVWRFVNDIQDGDWVITYSPANRLYSIGKVTGTAEHHPEWAEQGMPLARKVQWQTQELPRDSLGTSTKNSLGSTLTLFEVPSSAAAEVLAALKGKPAPAVEDEAEEVIADPLADIESQALERIKDRVNELDWDDMQQLVAGILRAMSYKTQVSPPGSDRGKDIVASPDGFGFEHPRIVVEVKHRKGQMGSQEIRSFLGGRHKDDRGLYVSTGGFTKDAQYEADRASIPLAMWTLDHVVRALIEHYDATDAETKRIVPLKRLYWPA
;
A
#
# COMPACT_ATOMS: atom_id res chain seq x y z
N MET A 1 -12.12 16.74 19.59
CA MET A 1 -12.88 17.65 18.70
C MET A 1 -12.10 18.90 18.25
N VAL A 2 -11.12 19.41 19.00
CA VAL A 2 -10.34 20.61 18.60
C VAL A 2 -9.41 20.38 17.39
N SER A 3 -8.84 19.16 17.26
CA SER A 3 -7.92 18.82 16.16
C SER A 3 -8.57 18.91 14.77
N GLY A 4 -9.79 18.37 14.58
CA GLY A 4 -10.47 18.39 13.28
C GLY A 4 -10.84 19.79 12.80
N ALA A 5 -11.36 20.63 13.69
CA ALA A 5 -11.67 22.03 13.38
C ALA A 5 -10.40 22.83 13.03
N SER A 6 -9.28 22.57 13.73
CA SER A 6 -7.99 23.19 13.41
C SER A 6 -7.47 22.76 12.04
N GLN A 7 -7.55 21.48 11.68
CA GLN A 7 -7.07 21.00 10.37
C GLN A 7 -7.88 21.59 9.22
N VAL A 8 -9.22 21.65 9.34
CA VAL A 8 -10.07 22.31 8.33
C VAL A 8 -9.72 23.79 8.22
N TRP A 9 -9.52 24.48 9.35
CA TRP A 9 -9.16 25.90 9.32
C TRP A 9 -7.82 26.13 8.61
N ARG A 10 -6.78 25.35 8.91
CA ARG A 10 -5.48 25.42 8.23
C ARG A 10 -5.61 25.13 6.74
N PHE A 11 -6.39 24.11 6.38
CA PHE A 11 -6.65 23.77 4.98
C PHE A 11 -7.27 24.95 4.22
N VAL A 12 -8.25 25.63 4.82
CA VAL A 12 -8.96 26.75 4.17
C VAL A 12 -8.13 28.04 4.16
N ASN A 13 -7.43 28.35 5.26
CA ASN A 13 -6.89 29.70 5.48
C ASN A 13 -5.36 29.77 5.42
N ASP A 14 -4.64 28.75 5.88
CA ASP A 14 -3.18 28.82 6.01
C ASP A 14 -2.48 28.42 4.72
N ILE A 15 -2.94 27.35 4.07
CA ILE A 15 -2.36 26.89 2.80
C ILE A 15 -2.53 27.96 1.73
N GLN A 16 -1.42 28.35 1.10
CA GLN A 16 -1.38 29.37 0.05
C GLN A 16 -1.07 28.77 -1.33
N ASP A 17 -1.35 29.56 -2.36
CA ASP A 17 -0.94 29.24 -3.72
C ASP A 17 0.60 29.20 -3.81
N GLY A 18 1.12 28.14 -4.40
CA GLY A 18 2.56 27.89 -4.51
C GLY A 18 3.15 26.99 -3.42
N ASP A 19 2.40 26.72 -2.35
CA ASP A 19 2.84 25.79 -1.30
C ASP A 19 3.00 24.37 -1.85
N TRP A 20 4.02 23.68 -1.34
CA TRP A 20 4.24 22.28 -1.65
C TRP A 20 3.36 21.39 -0.77
N VAL A 21 2.77 20.38 -1.40
CA VAL A 21 2.00 19.34 -0.73
C VAL A 21 2.57 17.97 -1.09
N ILE A 22 2.47 17.05 -0.15
CA ILE A 22 2.88 15.66 -0.30
C ILE A 22 1.77 14.76 0.24
N THR A 23 1.49 13.67 -0.46
CA THR A 23 0.55 12.64 0.00
C THR A 23 1.14 11.25 -0.23
N TYR A 24 0.81 10.31 0.65
CA TYR A 24 1.27 8.94 0.58
C TYR A 24 0.23 8.04 -0.08
N SER A 25 0.68 7.16 -0.97
CA SER A 25 -0.10 6.03 -1.48
C SER A 25 0.36 4.74 -0.79
N PRO A 26 -0.37 4.24 0.22
CA PRO A 26 -0.01 2.99 0.92
C PRO A 26 0.06 1.79 -0.02
N ALA A 27 -0.82 1.77 -1.03
CA ALA A 27 -0.92 0.68 -1.99
C ALA A 27 0.34 0.55 -2.85
N ASN A 28 0.93 1.66 -3.29
CA ASN A 28 2.13 1.65 -4.13
C ASN A 28 3.42 1.95 -3.34
N ARG A 29 3.29 2.34 -2.07
CA ARG A 29 4.38 2.88 -1.24
C ARG A 29 5.12 4.05 -1.89
N LEU A 30 4.37 4.89 -2.60
CA LEU A 30 4.88 6.07 -3.30
C LEU A 30 4.34 7.33 -2.64
N TYR A 31 5.16 8.38 -2.65
CA TYR A 31 4.74 9.74 -2.34
C TYR A 31 4.48 10.51 -3.63
N SER A 32 3.30 11.12 -3.74
CA SER A 32 2.98 12.09 -4.78
C SER A 32 3.23 13.49 -4.21
N ILE A 33 3.95 14.32 -4.98
CA ILE A 33 4.34 15.68 -4.59
C ILE A 33 3.70 16.65 -5.57
N GLY A 34 3.17 17.77 -5.09
CA GLY A 34 2.48 18.76 -5.91
C GLY A 34 2.60 20.17 -5.36
N LYS A 35 2.18 21.14 -6.16
CA LYS A 35 2.01 22.53 -5.71
C LYS A 35 0.55 22.91 -5.71
N VAL A 36 0.11 23.61 -4.68
CA VAL A 36 -1.23 24.20 -4.62
C VAL A 36 -1.30 25.34 -5.63
N THR A 37 -2.38 25.38 -6.41
CA THR A 37 -2.58 26.35 -7.50
C THR A 37 -3.92 27.09 -7.41
N GLY A 38 -4.59 26.99 -6.26
CA GLY A 38 -5.81 27.74 -6.01
C GLY A 38 -6.28 27.65 -4.55
N THR A 39 -7.23 28.51 -4.24
CA THR A 39 -7.93 28.58 -2.96
C THR A 39 -8.75 27.33 -2.69
N ALA A 40 -9.16 27.13 -1.44
CA ALA A 40 -10.11 26.07 -1.10
C ALA A 40 -11.47 26.31 -1.79
N GLU A 41 -11.98 25.27 -2.44
CA GLU A 41 -13.25 25.24 -3.15
C GLU A 41 -14.20 24.25 -2.45
N HIS A 42 -15.46 24.64 -2.31
CA HIS A 42 -16.50 23.78 -1.74
C HIS A 42 -17.32 23.12 -2.87
N HIS A 43 -17.32 21.80 -2.88
CA HIS A 43 -17.93 20.93 -3.88
C HIS A 43 -19.00 20.04 -3.24
N PRO A 44 -20.23 20.55 -3.01
CA PRO A 44 -21.28 19.76 -2.39
C PRO A 44 -21.61 18.48 -3.17
N GLU A 45 -21.39 18.48 -4.48
CA GLU A 45 -21.55 17.32 -5.36
C GLU A 45 -20.54 16.19 -5.09
N TRP A 46 -19.43 16.45 -4.38
CA TRP A 46 -18.44 15.46 -3.98
C TRP A 46 -18.57 15.03 -2.50
N ALA A 47 -19.62 15.47 -1.82
CA ALA A 47 -19.84 15.15 -0.41
C ALA A 47 -20.00 13.63 -0.18
N GLU A 48 -20.67 12.92 -1.08
CA GLU A 48 -20.83 11.46 -1.01
C GLU A 48 -19.50 10.71 -1.16
N GLN A 49 -18.50 11.35 -1.77
CA GLN A 49 -17.14 10.83 -1.90
C GLN A 49 -16.24 11.22 -0.72
N GLY A 50 -16.78 11.94 0.28
CA GLY A 50 -16.01 12.45 1.41
C GLY A 50 -15.08 13.60 1.05
N MET A 51 -15.24 14.22 -0.13
CA MET A 51 -14.37 15.29 -0.64
C MET A 51 -15.11 16.63 -0.86
N PRO A 52 -15.98 17.10 0.06
CA PRO A 52 -16.75 18.33 -0.16
C PRO A 52 -15.89 19.60 -0.15
N LEU A 53 -14.64 19.51 0.31
CA LEU A 53 -13.69 20.62 0.36
C LEU A 53 -12.40 20.19 -0.33
N ALA A 54 -12.00 20.91 -1.36
CA ALA A 54 -10.86 20.56 -2.20
C ALA A 54 -10.01 21.78 -2.54
N ARG A 55 -8.76 21.52 -2.91
CA ARG A 55 -7.85 22.52 -3.49
C ARG A 55 -7.28 21.98 -4.79
N LYS A 56 -7.08 22.88 -5.76
CA LYS A 56 -6.38 22.54 -7.00
C LYS A 56 -4.90 22.35 -6.71
N VAL A 57 -4.37 21.22 -7.17
CA VAL A 57 -2.97 20.87 -7.02
C VAL A 57 -2.41 20.49 -8.39
N GLN A 58 -1.31 21.13 -8.77
CA GLN A 58 -0.49 20.69 -9.88
C GLN A 58 0.50 19.64 -9.37
N TRP A 59 0.16 18.37 -9.58
CA TRP A 59 1.02 17.24 -9.24
C TRP A 59 2.24 17.16 -10.14
N GLN A 60 3.38 16.79 -9.56
CA GLN A 60 4.59 16.47 -10.32
C GLN A 60 4.40 15.13 -11.04
N THR A 61 5.01 15.00 -12.22
CA THR A 61 4.99 13.72 -12.97
C THR A 61 5.77 12.63 -12.25
N GLN A 62 6.82 13.01 -11.50
CA GLN A 62 7.65 12.09 -10.75
C GLN A 62 7.09 11.88 -9.35
N GLU A 63 6.93 10.61 -8.98
CA GLU A 63 6.66 10.16 -7.62
C GLU A 63 7.94 9.67 -6.95
N LEU A 64 7.96 9.68 -5.62
CA LEU A 64 9.10 9.23 -4.83
C LEU A 64 8.78 7.91 -4.11
N PRO A 65 9.61 6.87 -4.25
CA PRO A 65 9.50 5.68 -3.41
C PRO A 65 9.68 6.04 -1.93
N ARG A 66 8.81 5.56 -1.04
CA ARG A 66 8.99 5.74 0.41
C ARG A 66 10.38 5.26 0.86
N ASP A 67 10.82 4.14 0.30
CA ASP A 67 12.06 3.48 0.69
C ASP A 67 13.32 4.23 0.20
N SER A 68 13.19 5.28 -0.63
CA SER A 68 14.32 6.16 -0.97
C SER A 68 14.55 7.28 0.03
N LEU A 69 13.67 7.44 1.03
CA LEU A 69 13.79 8.48 2.06
C LEU A 69 14.39 7.91 3.35
N GLY A 70 15.08 8.78 4.09
CA GLY A 70 15.65 8.51 5.40
C GLY A 70 14.58 8.22 6.45
N THR A 71 14.97 7.51 7.52
CA THR A 71 14.05 7.08 8.58
C THR A 71 13.36 8.27 9.28
N SER A 72 14.11 9.33 9.58
CA SER A 72 13.55 10.55 10.21
C SER A 72 12.43 11.18 9.37
N THR A 73 12.66 11.33 8.06
CA THR A 73 11.66 11.83 7.12
C THR A 73 10.46 10.89 6.99
N LYS A 74 10.69 9.58 6.94
CA LYS A 74 9.59 8.58 6.91
C LYS A 74 8.71 8.67 8.16
N ASN A 75 9.31 8.87 9.34
CA ASN A 75 8.57 9.04 10.58
C ASN A 75 7.78 10.35 10.58
N SER A 76 8.40 11.45 10.15
CA SER A 76 7.75 12.77 10.08
C SER A 76 6.56 12.78 9.12
N LEU A 77 6.64 12.04 8.01
CA LEU A 77 5.55 11.91 7.02
C LEU A 77 4.46 10.92 7.44
N GLY A 78 4.71 10.09 8.45
CA GLY A 78 3.80 9.06 8.95
C GLY A 78 2.76 9.54 9.95
N SER A 79 2.47 10.84 10.01
CA SER A 79 1.54 11.44 10.97
C SER A 79 0.11 10.89 10.83
N THR A 80 -0.58 10.80 11.96
CA THR A 80 -2.00 10.41 12.05
C THR A 80 -2.96 11.56 11.73
N LEU A 81 -2.45 12.79 11.68
CA LEU A 81 -3.21 13.97 11.28
C LEU A 81 -3.43 13.92 9.76
N THR A 82 -4.66 14.19 9.32
CA THR A 82 -5.00 14.30 7.90
C THR A 82 -4.29 15.47 7.22
N LEU A 83 -4.07 16.56 7.95
CA LEU A 83 -3.29 17.71 7.52
C LEU A 83 -2.33 18.14 8.64
N PHE A 84 -1.06 18.25 8.30
CA PHE A 84 -0.01 18.74 9.19
C PHE A 84 1.09 19.42 8.36
N GLU A 85 1.87 20.27 9.01
CA GLU A 85 3.04 20.89 8.41
C GLU A 85 4.22 19.92 8.49
N VAL A 86 4.87 19.68 7.36
CA VAL A 86 6.06 18.82 7.30
C VAL A 86 7.27 19.61 7.81
N PRO A 87 8.07 19.05 8.75
CA PRO A 87 9.29 19.70 9.23
C PRO A 87 10.22 20.11 8.09
N SER A 88 10.89 21.25 8.24
CA SER A 88 11.72 21.84 7.19
C SER A 88 12.86 20.91 6.72
N SER A 89 13.42 20.10 7.63
CA SER A 89 14.43 19.07 7.32
C SER A 89 13.88 17.98 6.40
N ALA A 90 12.73 17.41 6.74
CA ALA A 90 12.04 16.42 5.92
C ALA A 90 11.61 16.98 4.56
N ALA A 91 11.09 18.21 4.52
CA ALA A 91 10.73 18.90 3.29
C ALA A 91 11.95 19.11 2.37
N ALA A 92 13.12 19.48 2.94
CA ALA A 92 14.35 19.66 2.19
C ALA A 92 14.83 18.34 1.57
N GLU A 93 14.75 17.22 2.29
CA GLU A 93 15.10 15.90 1.77
C GLU A 93 14.18 15.49 0.61
N VAL A 94 12.85 15.62 0.79
CA VAL A 94 11.86 15.30 -0.25
C VAL A 94 12.11 16.11 -1.52
N LEU A 95 12.33 17.43 -1.39
CA LEU A 95 12.60 18.31 -2.53
C LEU A 95 13.97 18.04 -3.19
N ALA A 96 14.96 17.56 -2.43
CA ALA A 96 16.24 17.14 -2.97
C ALA A 96 16.12 15.83 -3.76
N ALA A 97 15.39 14.85 -3.21
CA ALA A 97 15.10 13.57 -3.85
C ALA A 97 14.32 13.76 -5.16
N LEU A 98 13.34 14.68 -5.18
CA LEU A 98 12.60 15.04 -6.39
C LEU A 98 13.51 15.62 -7.49
N LYS A 99 14.61 16.28 -7.12
CA LYS A 99 15.62 16.81 -8.06
C LYS A 99 16.68 15.77 -8.46
N GLY A 100 16.52 14.51 -8.05
CA GLY A 100 17.49 13.44 -8.30
C GLY A 100 18.81 13.60 -7.54
N LYS A 101 18.85 14.41 -6.49
CA LYS A 101 20.02 14.51 -5.61
C LYS A 101 19.95 13.42 -4.54
N PRO A 102 21.08 12.80 -4.15
CA PRO A 102 21.11 11.88 -3.02
C PRO A 102 20.56 12.59 -1.79
N ALA A 103 19.71 11.91 -1.01
CA ALA A 103 19.25 12.40 0.27
C ALA A 103 20.49 12.75 1.13
N PRO A 104 20.61 13.98 1.66
CA PRO A 104 21.58 14.23 2.71
C PRO A 104 21.21 13.33 3.89
N ALA A 105 22.14 12.46 4.30
CA ALA A 105 22.00 11.74 5.56
C ALA A 105 22.13 12.77 6.70
N VAL A 106 21.00 13.29 7.15
CA VAL A 106 20.96 14.09 8.38
C VAL A 106 20.70 13.11 9.52
N GLU A 107 21.73 12.89 10.34
CA GLU A 107 21.60 12.18 11.62
C GLU A 107 20.85 13.07 12.62
N ASP A 108 19.88 12.44 13.29
CA ASP A 108 19.23 12.77 14.57
C ASP A 108 19.00 14.22 14.99
N GLU A 109 17.72 14.60 15.04
CA GLU A 109 16.99 15.01 16.25
C GLU A 109 15.50 15.02 15.87
N ALA A 110 14.75 14.01 16.29
CA ALA A 110 13.31 14.01 16.13
C ALA A 110 12.74 15.06 17.08
N GLU A 111 12.34 16.23 16.58
CA GLU A 111 11.32 17.01 17.27
C GLU A 111 10.06 16.12 17.31
N GLU A 112 9.72 15.64 18.51
CA GLU A 112 8.48 14.93 18.78
C GLU A 112 7.32 15.85 18.41
N VAL A 113 6.82 15.70 17.18
CA VAL A 113 5.50 16.20 16.82
C VAL A 113 4.53 15.47 17.74
N ILE A 114 3.87 16.22 18.62
CA ILE A 114 2.88 15.72 19.58
C ILE A 114 1.64 15.26 18.80
N ALA A 115 1.75 14.14 18.11
CA ALA A 115 0.64 13.35 17.61
C ALA A 115 0.15 12.45 18.76
N ASP A 116 -1.12 12.03 18.70
CA ASP A 116 -1.67 11.02 19.61
C ASP A 116 -0.72 9.80 19.62
N PRO A 117 -0.02 9.54 20.75
CA PRO A 117 1.00 8.49 20.82
C PRO A 117 0.44 7.12 20.43
N LEU A 118 -0.87 6.89 20.60
CA LEU A 118 -1.49 5.61 20.35
C LEU A 118 -1.81 5.39 18.86
N ALA A 119 -2.35 6.40 18.17
CA ALA A 119 -2.63 6.31 16.73
C ALA A 119 -1.32 6.20 15.91
N ASP A 120 -0.25 6.80 16.44
CA ASP A 120 1.09 6.72 15.86
C ASP A 120 1.66 5.29 15.98
N ILE A 121 1.43 4.61 17.11
CA ILE A 121 1.87 3.22 17.31
C ILE A 121 1.24 2.26 16.29
N GLU A 122 -0.06 2.34 16.02
CA GLU A 122 -0.71 1.42 15.06
C GLU A 122 -0.17 1.62 13.63
N SER A 123 -0.07 2.88 13.19
CA SER A 123 0.43 3.24 11.87
C SER A 123 1.89 2.83 11.69
N GLN A 124 2.73 3.07 12.71
CA GLN A 124 4.12 2.60 12.72
C GLN A 124 4.23 1.09 12.74
N ALA A 125 3.39 0.39 13.51
CA ALA A 125 3.38 -1.08 13.53
C ALA A 125 3.02 -1.64 12.15
N LEU A 126 2.00 -1.10 11.49
CA LEU A 126 1.60 -1.51 10.16
C LEU A 126 2.74 -1.30 9.13
N GLU A 127 3.40 -0.13 9.15
CA GLU A 127 4.54 0.12 8.26
C GLU A 127 5.74 -0.78 8.55
N ARG A 128 6.03 -1.08 9.83
CA ARG A 128 7.08 -2.04 10.18
C ARG A 128 6.77 -3.46 9.68
N ILE A 129 5.51 -3.88 9.73
CA ILE A 129 5.09 -5.17 9.19
C ILE A 129 5.26 -5.17 7.66
N LYS A 130 4.87 -4.09 6.97
CA LYS A 130 5.11 -3.94 5.53
C LYS A 130 6.60 -4.00 5.18
N ASP A 131 7.45 -3.29 5.92
CA ASP A 131 8.90 -3.31 5.72
C ASP A 131 9.42 -4.76 5.86
N ARG A 132 8.99 -5.48 6.90
CA ARG A 132 9.36 -6.89 7.12
C ARG A 132 8.87 -7.83 6.01
N VAL A 133 7.63 -7.67 5.55
CA VAL A 133 7.07 -8.50 4.47
C VAL A 133 7.75 -8.17 3.14
N ASN A 134 8.14 -6.93 2.90
CA ASN A 134 8.84 -6.52 1.68
C ASN A 134 10.31 -6.97 1.63
N GLU A 135 10.89 -7.37 2.76
CA GLU A 135 12.24 -7.94 2.86
C GLU A 135 12.29 -9.46 2.56
N LEU A 136 11.14 -10.12 2.44
CA LEU A 136 11.08 -11.55 2.13
C LEU A 136 11.68 -11.83 0.75
N ASP A 137 12.19 -13.04 0.55
CA ASP A 137 12.49 -13.48 -0.80
C ASP A 137 11.20 -13.85 -1.56
N TRP A 138 11.33 -14.13 -2.86
CA TRP A 138 10.18 -14.40 -3.70
C TRP A 138 9.44 -15.69 -3.33
N ASP A 139 10.14 -16.70 -2.78
CA ASP A 139 9.55 -17.98 -2.40
C ASP A 139 8.79 -17.83 -1.07
N ASP A 140 9.39 -17.17 -0.08
CA ASP A 140 8.74 -16.85 1.19
C ASP A 140 7.51 -15.95 0.98
N MET A 141 7.54 -14.99 0.04
CA MET A 141 6.38 -14.18 -0.32
C MET A 141 5.25 -15.05 -0.91
N GLN A 142 5.58 -16.00 -1.78
CA GLN A 142 4.61 -16.92 -2.37
C GLN A 142 3.99 -17.84 -1.30
N GLN A 143 4.80 -18.36 -0.38
CA GLN A 143 4.33 -19.15 0.76
C GLN A 143 3.47 -18.32 1.72
N LEU A 144 3.82 -17.04 1.95
CA LEU A 144 3.02 -16.14 2.77
C LEU A 144 1.62 -15.94 2.18
N VAL A 145 1.52 -15.64 0.88
CA VAL A 145 0.22 -15.48 0.19
C VAL A 145 -0.58 -16.78 0.27
N ALA A 146 0.05 -17.94 0.06
CA ALA A 146 -0.61 -19.23 0.21
C ALA A 146 -1.13 -19.43 1.65
N GLY A 147 -0.30 -19.13 2.66
CA GLY A 147 -0.65 -19.19 4.07
C GLY A 147 -1.85 -18.32 4.46
N ILE A 148 -1.93 -17.10 3.91
CA ILE A 148 -3.08 -16.21 4.09
C ILE A 148 -4.34 -16.84 3.50
N LEU A 149 -4.29 -17.37 2.28
CA LEU A 149 -5.43 -18.05 1.67
C LEU A 149 -5.85 -19.31 2.45
N ARG A 150 -4.88 -20.05 3.03
CA ARG A 150 -5.18 -21.16 3.95
C ARG A 150 -5.93 -20.69 5.19
N ALA A 151 -5.52 -19.58 5.78
CA ALA A 151 -6.20 -18.97 6.92
C ALA A 151 -7.62 -18.47 6.58
N MET A 152 -7.87 -18.16 5.31
CA MET A 152 -9.21 -17.89 4.74
C MET A 152 -10.01 -19.16 4.41
N SER A 153 -9.60 -20.33 4.91
CA SER A 153 -10.25 -21.64 4.69
C SER A 153 -10.15 -22.21 3.28
N TYR A 154 -9.26 -21.70 2.43
CA TYR A 154 -8.91 -22.38 1.18
C TYR A 154 -7.84 -23.45 1.41
N LYS A 155 -7.79 -24.43 0.51
CA LYS A 155 -6.63 -25.30 0.36
C LYS A 155 -5.79 -24.80 -0.81
N THR A 156 -4.49 -24.67 -0.58
CA THR A 156 -3.55 -24.09 -1.55
C THR A 156 -2.59 -25.14 -2.07
N GLN A 157 -2.31 -25.09 -3.37
CA GLN A 157 -1.21 -25.78 -4.02
C GLN A 157 -0.23 -24.75 -4.56
N VAL A 158 1.01 -24.79 -4.10
CA VAL A 158 2.09 -23.91 -4.55
C VAL A 158 2.86 -24.61 -5.67
N SER A 159 3.05 -23.92 -6.80
CA SER A 159 3.80 -24.45 -7.93
C SER A 159 5.29 -24.58 -7.58
N PRO A 160 5.97 -25.66 -8.00
CA PRO A 160 7.41 -25.79 -7.82
C PRO A 160 8.16 -24.75 -8.68
N PRO A 161 9.39 -24.36 -8.27
CA PRO A 161 10.20 -23.43 -9.05
C PRO A 161 10.46 -23.93 -10.48
N GLY A 162 10.22 -23.09 -11.50
CA GLY A 162 10.50 -23.45 -12.89
C GLY A 162 9.62 -22.73 -13.90
N SER A 163 9.51 -23.28 -15.11
CA SER A 163 8.61 -22.79 -16.16
C SER A 163 7.15 -23.14 -15.83
N ASP A 164 6.60 -22.55 -14.78
CA ASP A 164 5.17 -22.61 -14.56
C ASP A 164 4.45 -21.79 -15.64
N ARG A 165 3.19 -22.14 -15.90
CA ARG A 165 2.36 -21.52 -16.93
C ARG A 165 1.76 -20.18 -16.44
N GLY A 166 2.55 -19.38 -15.72
CA GLY A 166 2.10 -18.16 -15.06
C GLY A 166 1.02 -18.47 -14.02
N LYS A 167 1.34 -19.39 -13.10
CA LYS A 167 0.52 -19.67 -11.91
C LYS A 167 1.41 -20.10 -10.76
N ASP A 168 1.49 -19.27 -9.74
CA ASP A 168 2.31 -19.52 -8.56
C ASP A 168 1.54 -20.35 -7.52
N ILE A 169 0.24 -20.07 -7.36
CA ILE A 169 -0.63 -20.76 -6.40
C ILE A 169 -1.97 -21.08 -7.05
N VAL A 170 -2.54 -22.23 -6.72
CA VAL A 170 -3.96 -22.53 -6.95
C VAL A 170 -4.62 -22.74 -5.60
N ALA A 171 -5.71 -22.01 -5.35
CA ALA A 171 -6.50 -22.12 -4.13
C ALA A 171 -7.94 -22.54 -4.46
N SER A 172 -8.51 -23.43 -3.65
CA SER A 172 -9.89 -23.91 -3.80
C SER A 172 -10.40 -24.47 -2.48
N PRO A 173 -11.72 -24.57 -2.25
CA PRO A 173 -12.25 -25.16 -1.01
C PRO A 173 -11.80 -26.61 -0.80
N ASP A 174 -11.77 -27.39 -1.88
CA ASP A 174 -11.45 -28.81 -1.87
C ASP A 174 -9.95 -29.11 -1.99
N GLY A 175 -9.17 -28.17 -2.52
CA GLY A 175 -7.75 -28.28 -2.80
C GLY A 175 -7.41 -28.95 -4.12
N PHE A 176 -8.41 -29.36 -4.89
CA PHE A 176 -8.25 -29.96 -6.22
C PHE A 176 -8.68 -29.01 -7.33
N GLY A 177 -9.48 -27.99 -6.99
CA GLY A 177 -10.07 -27.06 -7.94
C GLY A 177 -11.27 -27.65 -8.68
N PHE A 178 -11.92 -28.67 -8.14
CA PHE A 178 -13.20 -29.15 -8.66
C PHE A 178 -14.36 -28.31 -8.13
N GLU A 179 -14.24 -27.86 -6.88
CA GLU A 179 -15.18 -26.93 -6.26
C GLU A 179 -14.81 -25.47 -6.55
N HIS A 180 -15.85 -24.66 -6.76
CA HIS A 180 -15.71 -23.22 -6.96
C HIS A 180 -15.77 -22.47 -5.62
N PRO A 181 -15.04 -21.35 -5.49
CA PRO A 181 -14.18 -20.77 -6.51
C PRO A 181 -12.81 -21.47 -6.60
N ARG A 182 -12.35 -21.73 -7.82
CA ARG A 182 -10.96 -22.08 -8.11
C ARG A 182 -10.19 -20.79 -8.41
N ILE A 183 -9.34 -20.39 -7.47
CA ILE A 183 -8.55 -19.16 -7.55
C ILE A 183 -7.16 -19.50 -8.07
N VAL A 184 -6.76 -18.88 -9.17
CA VAL A 184 -5.40 -18.93 -9.70
C VAL A 184 -4.69 -17.66 -9.28
N VAL A 185 -3.50 -17.80 -8.69
CA VAL A 185 -2.73 -16.70 -8.12
C VAL A 185 -1.41 -16.53 -8.85
N GLU A 186 -1.04 -15.29 -9.12
CA GLU A 186 0.31 -14.88 -9.53
C GLU A 186 0.87 -13.91 -8.49
N VAL A 187 2.13 -14.10 -8.09
CA VAL A 187 2.86 -13.31 -7.11
C VAL A 187 4.07 -12.68 -7.78
N LYS A 188 4.08 -11.34 -7.85
CA LYS A 188 5.22 -10.56 -8.35
C LYS A 188 5.85 -9.76 -7.22
N HIS A 189 6.90 -10.34 -6.64
CA HIS A 189 7.74 -9.68 -5.65
C HIS A 189 8.98 -9.05 -6.30
N ARG A 190 8.84 -7.81 -6.78
CA ARG A 190 9.92 -7.05 -7.41
C ARG A 190 9.65 -5.54 -7.36
N LYS A 191 10.69 -4.73 -7.60
CA LYS A 191 10.56 -3.28 -7.76
C LYS A 191 9.79 -2.94 -9.05
N GLY A 192 8.99 -1.88 -8.98
CA GLY A 192 8.20 -1.35 -10.10
C GLY A 192 6.77 -1.88 -10.15
N GLN A 193 5.86 -1.03 -10.64
CA GLN A 193 4.43 -1.34 -10.75
C GLN A 193 4.15 -2.31 -11.91
N MET A 194 3.14 -3.16 -11.74
CA MET A 194 2.64 -4.01 -12.83
C MET A 194 1.70 -3.21 -13.74
N GLY A 195 1.86 -3.41 -15.05
CA GLY A 195 1.09 -2.73 -16.09
C GLY A 195 -0.02 -3.60 -16.67
N SER A 196 -0.76 -3.03 -17.62
CA SER A 196 -1.88 -3.72 -18.28
C SER A 196 -1.43 -4.95 -19.08
N GLN A 197 -0.19 -4.98 -19.57
CA GLN A 197 0.33 -6.10 -20.33
C GLN A 197 0.52 -7.34 -19.45
N GLU A 198 1.04 -7.18 -18.24
CA GLU A 198 1.17 -8.25 -17.26
C GLU A 198 -0.20 -8.83 -16.88
N ILE A 199 -1.18 -7.96 -16.62
CA ILE A 199 -2.55 -8.38 -16.30
C ILE A 199 -3.19 -9.16 -17.44
N ARG A 200 -3.12 -8.67 -18.69
CA ARG A 200 -3.61 -9.42 -19.86
C ARG A 200 -2.93 -10.77 -20.03
N SER A 201 -1.62 -10.82 -19.83
CA SER A 201 -0.83 -12.05 -19.98
C SER A 201 -1.26 -13.11 -18.96
N PHE A 202 -1.47 -12.69 -17.70
CA PHE A 202 -2.00 -13.57 -16.65
C PHE A 202 -3.40 -14.09 -16.97
N LEU A 203 -4.32 -13.21 -17.39
CA LEU A 203 -5.70 -13.57 -17.70
C LEU A 203 -5.82 -14.47 -18.93
N GLY A 204 -4.95 -14.30 -19.93
CA GLY A 204 -4.98 -15.08 -21.18
C GLY A 204 -4.78 -16.59 -20.99
N GLY A 205 -4.21 -17.01 -19.85
CA GLY A 205 -3.99 -18.42 -19.51
C GLY A 205 -5.03 -19.03 -18.55
N ARG A 206 -6.19 -18.39 -18.34
CA ARG A 206 -7.20 -18.82 -17.34
C ARG A 206 -8.43 -19.47 -18.00
N HIS A 207 -9.07 -20.38 -17.27
CA HIS A 207 -10.38 -20.92 -17.66
C HIS A 207 -11.50 -19.93 -17.32
N LYS A 208 -12.62 -19.99 -18.05
CA LYS A 208 -13.77 -19.08 -17.85
C LYS A 208 -14.33 -19.09 -16.42
N ASP A 209 -14.22 -20.21 -15.72
CA ASP A 209 -14.78 -20.40 -14.38
C ASP A 209 -13.74 -20.13 -13.28
N ASP A 210 -12.49 -19.86 -13.66
CA ASP A 210 -11.45 -19.46 -12.71
C ASP A 210 -11.77 -18.10 -12.08
N ARG A 211 -11.10 -17.82 -10.98
CA ARG A 211 -10.99 -16.48 -10.40
C ARG A 211 -9.50 -16.14 -10.33
N GLY A 212 -9.16 -14.89 -10.60
CA GLY A 212 -7.79 -14.41 -10.53
C GLY A 212 -7.49 -13.73 -9.20
N LEU A 213 -6.31 -13.97 -8.66
CA LEU A 213 -5.68 -13.11 -7.66
C LEU A 213 -4.29 -12.72 -8.16
N TYR A 214 -4.06 -11.44 -8.43
CA TYR A 214 -2.74 -10.96 -8.82
C TYR A 214 -2.12 -10.18 -7.66
N VAL A 215 -0.99 -10.65 -7.16
CA VAL A 215 -0.27 -10.01 -6.04
C VAL A 215 0.96 -9.29 -6.59
N SER A 216 1.12 -8.01 -6.25
CA SER A 216 2.36 -7.26 -6.55
C SER A 216 2.78 -6.38 -5.39
N THR A 217 4.01 -6.57 -4.89
CA THR A 217 4.55 -5.70 -3.83
C THR A 217 5.01 -4.34 -4.36
N GLY A 218 5.26 -4.22 -5.67
CA GLY A 218 5.58 -2.97 -6.34
C GLY A 218 4.36 -2.14 -6.75
N GLY A 219 3.14 -2.66 -6.54
CA GLY A 219 1.88 -1.98 -6.87
C GLY A 219 1.44 -2.15 -8.33
N PHE A 220 0.43 -1.37 -8.72
CA PHE A 220 -0.21 -1.46 -10.04
C PHE A 220 -0.39 -0.08 -10.66
N THR A 221 -0.22 0.02 -11.97
CA THR A 221 -0.56 1.24 -12.71
C THR A 221 -2.08 1.41 -12.83
N LYS A 222 -2.53 2.63 -13.15
CA LYS A 222 -3.95 2.89 -13.42
C LYS A 222 -4.48 2.05 -14.59
N ASP A 223 -3.67 1.88 -15.63
CA ASP A 223 -4.03 1.05 -16.78
C ASP A 223 -4.17 -0.43 -16.42
N ALA A 224 -3.39 -0.93 -15.46
CA ALA A 224 -3.54 -2.28 -14.95
C ALA A 224 -4.87 -2.47 -14.20
N GLN A 225 -5.27 -1.47 -13.40
CA GLN A 225 -6.57 -1.45 -12.72
C GLN A 225 -7.72 -1.44 -13.72
N TYR A 226 -7.66 -0.57 -14.73
CA TYR A 226 -8.67 -0.52 -15.78
C TYR A 226 -8.76 -1.84 -16.57
N GLU A 227 -7.63 -2.49 -16.83
CA GLU A 227 -7.61 -3.81 -17.48
C GLU A 227 -8.23 -4.90 -16.60
N ALA A 228 -7.99 -4.89 -15.29
CA ALA A 228 -8.58 -5.85 -14.35
C ALA A 228 -10.10 -5.68 -14.25
N ASP A 229 -10.60 -4.44 -14.16
CA ASP A 229 -12.02 -4.13 -13.99
C ASP A 229 -12.89 -4.58 -15.18
N ARG A 230 -12.31 -4.56 -16.38
CA ARG A 230 -12.99 -4.98 -17.62
C ARG A 230 -12.81 -6.46 -17.96
N ALA A 231 -12.04 -7.20 -17.16
CA ALA A 231 -11.74 -8.59 -17.44
C ALA A 231 -13.00 -9.45 -17.40
N SER A 232 -13.13 -10.40 -18.34
CA SER A 232 -14.23 -11.36 -18.35
C SER A 232 -14.16 -12.36 -17.20
N ILE A 233 -12.98 -12.56 -16.63
CA ILE A 233 -12.71 -13.41 -15.48
C ILE A 233 -12.52 -12.49 -14.28
N PRO A 234 -13.29 -12.64 -13.19
CA PRO A 234 -13.14 -11.79 -12.02
C PRO A 234 -11.72 -11.88 -11.45
N LEU A 235 -11.10 -10.71 -11.27
CA LEU A 235 -9.72 -10.56 -10.83
C LEU A 235 -9.65 -9.64 -9.60
N ALA A 236 -9.11 -10.15 -8.51
CA ALA A 236 -8.68 -9.32 -7.39
C ALA A 236 -7.19 -8.97 -7.56
N MET A 237 -6.82 -7.75 -7.19
CA MET A 237 -5.42 -7.29 -7.19
C MET A 237 -4.99 -6.93 -5.79
N TRP A 238 -3.95 -7.58 -5.30
CA TRP A 238 -3.37 -7.32 -3.98
C TRP A 238 -2.04 -6.61 -4.11
N THR A 239 -1.96 -5.45 -3.49
CA THR A 239 -0.68 -4.78 -3.22
C THR A 239 -0.06 -5.29 -1.91
N LEU A 240 1.15 -4.83 -1.58
CA LEU A 240 1.74 -5.13 -0.27
C LEU A 240 0.80 -4.74 0.90
N ASP A 241 0.11 -3.60 0.78
CA ASP A 241 -0.86 -3.16 1.79
C ASP A 241 -2.00 -4.17 1.98
N HIS A 242 -2.54 -4.70 0.88
CA HIS A 242 -3.58 -5.73 0.93
C HIS A 242 -3.07 -7.04 1.55
N VAL A 243 -1.86 -7.48 1.19
CA VAL A 243 -1.23 -8.68 1.76
C VAL A 243 -1.08 -8.55 3.27
N VAL A 244 -0.54 -7.41 3.74
CA VAL A 244 -0.33 -7.18 5.18
C VAL A 244 -1.66 -7.08 5.93
N ARG A 245 -2.67 -6.40 5.38
CA ARG A 245 -3.99 -6.32 6.01
C ARG A 245 -4.64 -7.70 6.12
N ALA A 246 -4.64 -8.47 5.05
CA ALA A 246 -5.18 -9.83 5.04
C ALA A 246 -4.42 -10.75 6.01
N LEU A 247 -3.10 -10.61 6.10
CA LEU A 247 -2.29 -11.32 7.08
C LEU A 247 -2.72 -10.99 8.52
N ILE A 248 -2.85 -9.70 8.85
CA ILE A 248 -3.24 -9.26 10.21
C ILE A 248 -4.64 -9.75 10.55
N GLU A 249 -5.59 -9.60 9.63
CA GLU A 249 -6.99 -10.00 9.80
C GLU A 249 -7.12 -11.50 10.10
N HIS A 250 -6.37 -12.34 9.40
CA HIS A 250 -6.45 -13.79 9.53
C HIS A 250 -5.30 -14.42 10.35
N TYR A 251 -4.47 -13.60 11.00
CA TYR A 251 -3.20 -14.04 11.59
C TYR A 251 -3.36 -15.21 12.58
N ASP A 252 -4.41 -15.21 13.39
CA ASP A 252 -4.66 -16.29 14.36
C ASP A 252 -4.83 -17.66 13.69
N ALA A 253 -5.55 -17.67 12.56
CA ALA A 253 -5.88 -18.87 11.80
C ALA A 253 -4.73 -19.34 10.88
N THR A 254 -3.63 -18.57 10.78
CA THR A 254 -2.47 -18.99 10.00
C THR A 254 -1.74 -20.17 10.64
N ASP A 255 -1.17 -21.02 9.79
CA ASP A 255 -0.37 -22.18 10.17
C ASP A 255 1.02 -21.80 10.72
N ALA A 256 1.73 -22.79 11.24
CA ALA A 256 3.04 -22.61 11.85
C ALA A 256 4.12 -22.11 10.87
N GLU A 257 4.01 -22.48 9.60
CA GLU A 257 4.95 -22.05 8.56
C GLU A 257 4.78 -20.57 8.24
N THR A 258 3.53 -20.12 8.09
CA THR A 258 3.19 -18.70 7.88
C THR A 258 3.65 -17.84 9.05
N LYS A 259 3.41 -18.30 10.29
CA LYS A 259 3.89 -17.63 11.52
C LYS A 259 5.41 -17.61 11.64
N ARG A 260 6.11 -18.58 11.04
CA ARG A 260 7.58 -18.60 10.96
C ARG A 260 8.10 -17.54 9.99
N ILE A 261 7.44 -17.37 8.83
CA ILE A 261 7.82 -16.38 7.82
C ILE A 261 7.62 -14.96 8.36
N VAL A 262 6.44 -14.66 8.93
CA VAL A 262 6.12 -13.35 9.50
C VAL A 262 5.64 -13.50 10.95
N PRO A 263 6.55 -13.50 11.94
CA PRO A 263 6.20 -13.64 13.34
C PRO A 263 5.64 -12.32 13.90
N LEU A 264 4.32 -12.27 14.07
CA LEU A 264 3.60 -11.19 14.75
C LEU A 264 3.18 -11.59 16.16
N LYS A 265 3.11 -10.58 17.04
CA LYS A 265 2.57 -10.69 18.40
C LYS A 265 1.47 -9.66 18.60
N ARG A 266 0.36 -10.08 19.21
CA ARG A 266 -0.70 -9.15 19.62
C ARG A 266 -0.28 -8.39 20.87
N LEU A 267 -0.47 -7.08 20.83
CA LEU A 267 -0.37 -6.20 21.98
C LEU A 267 -1.79 -5.78 22.37
N TYR A 268 -2.13 -5.93 23.64
CA TYR A 268 -3.39 -5.42 24.20
C TYR A 268 -3.08 -4.14 24.95
N TRP A 269 -3.82 -3.07 24.68
CA TRP A 269 -3.68 -1.78 25.34
C TRP A 269 -5.03 -1.35 25.96
N PRO A 270 -5.05 -0.79 27.18
CA PRO A 270 -6.28 -0.26 27.77
C PRO A 270 -6.83 0.92 26.96
N ALA A 271 -8.15 0.95 26.75
CA ALA A 271 -8.84 2.05 26.07
C ALA A 271 -8.88 3.33 26.91
#